data_AF-A0A3N9R5E9-F1
#
_entry.id   AF-A0A3N9R5E9-F1
#
_cell.length_a   1.000
_cell.length_b   1.000
_cell.length_c   1.000
_cell.angle_alpha   90.00
_cell.angle_beta   90.00
_cell.angle_gamma   90.00
#
_symmetry.space_group_name_H-M   'P 1'
#
loop_
_entity.id
_entity.type
_entity.pdbx_description
1 polymer ?
#
loop_
_entity_poly.entity_id
_entity_poly.type
_entity_poly.pdbx_seq_one_letter_code
_entity_poly.pdbx_strand_id
1 'polypeptide(L)' 'MVDHATVAGIMSLTGVVSASFLAQVMAMGWHCERLGPPRMCNGASLAAFRIDLDADTPDRLANTGIYTPGAIVAPLAQAA' A
#
# COMPACT_ATOMS: atom_id res chain seq x y z
N MET A 1 -0.23 3.34 7.06
CA MET A 1 0.67 2.44 6.29
C MET A 1 1.79 3.24 5.65
N VAL A 2 1.47 4.24 4.82
CA VAL A 2 2.47 5.11 4.16
C VAL A 2 3.33 5.85 5.18
N ASP A 3 2.73 6.56 6.14
CA ASP A 3 3.48 7.28 7.18
C ASP A 3 4.50 6.38 7.90
N HIS A 4 4.06 5.19 8.33
CA HIS A 4 4.95 4.22 8.96
C HIS A 4 6.05 3.77 7.99
N ALA A 5 5.71 3.39 6.77
CA ALA A 5 6.68 2.89 5.81
C ALA A 5 7.77 3.95 5.53
N THR A 6 7.38 5.22 5.40
CA THR A 6 8.30 6.36 5.27
C THR A 6 9.21 6.49 6.48
N VAL A 7 8.64 6.51 7.71
CA VAL A 7 9.43 6.64 8.94
C VAL A 7 10.39 5.48 9.16
N ALA A 8 9.98 4.27 8.77
CA ALA A 8 10.78 3.05 8.92
C ALA A 8 11.74 2.78 7.76
N GLY A 9 11.76 3.63 6.71
CA GLY A 9 12.60 3.43 5.53
C GLY A 9 12.22 2.20 4.70
N ILE A 10 10.95 1.81 4.70
CA ILE A 10 10.44 0.69 3.91
C ILE A 10 10.22 1.17 2.47
N MET A 11 10.91 0.54 1.53
CA MET A 11 10.89 0.90 0.11
C MET A 11 9.91 0.08 -0.72
N SER A 12 9.39 -1.02 -0.17
CA SER A 12 8.46 -1.88 -0.89
C SER A 12 7.52 -2.62 0.05
N LEU A 13 6.25 -2.72 -0.35
CA LEU A 13 5.24 -3.53 0.33
C LEU A 13 4.76 -4.62 -0.61
N THR A 14 4.59 -5.83 -0.11
CA THR A 14 3.98 -6.94 -0.86
C THR A 14 2.74 -7.43 -0.15
N GLY A 15 1.73 -7.84 -0.92
CA GLY A 15 0.49 -8.36 -0.36
C GLY A 15 -0.18 -9.38 -1.25
N VAL A 16 -1.06 -10.18 -0.65
CA VAL A 16 -1.97 -11.09 -1.35
C VAL A 16 -3.39 -10.72 -0.96
N VAL A 17 -4.21 -10.42 -1.95
CA VAL A 17 -5.60 -9.98 -1.76
C VAL A 17 -6.49 -10.60 -2.83
N SER A 18 -7.80 -10.43 -2.73
CA SER A 18 -8.70 -10.86 -3.81
C SER A 18 -8.39 -10.10 -5.10
N ALA A 19 -8.57 -10.75 -6.25
CA ALA A 19 -8.33 -10.11 -7.54
C ALA A 19 -9.20 -8.86 -7.75
N SER A 20 -10.42 -8.84 -7.20
CA SER A 20 -11.31 -7.68 -7.25
C SER A 20 -10.84 -6.52 -6.38
N PHE A 21 -10.25 -6.80 -5.21
CA PHE A 21 -9.66 -5.76 -4.36
C PHE A 21 -8.34 -5.25 -4.94
N LEU A 22 -7.53 -6.12 -5.56
CA LEU A 22 -6.30 -5.68 -6.22
C LEU A 22 -6.58 -4.65 -7.31
N ALA A 23 -7.67 -4.80 -8.08
CA ALA A 23 -8.05 -3.79 -9.07
C ALA A 23 -8.29 -2.40 -8.44
N GLN A 24 -8.86 -2.35 -7.23
CA GLN A 24 -9.06 -1.10 -6.49
C GLN A 24 -7.73 -0.53 -5.98
N VAL A 25 -6.85 -1.39 -5.43
CA VAL A 25 -5.51 -0.98 -4.99
C VAL A 25 -4.69 -0.42 -6.16
N MET A 26 -4.79 -1.00 -7.36
CA MET A 26 -4.09 -0.47 -8.53
C MET A 26 -4.65 0.88 -9.01
N ALA A 27 -5.92 1.19 -8.71
CA ALA A 27 -6.56 2.46 -9.07
C ALA A 27 -6.26 3.60 -8.08
N MET A 28 -5.66 3.29 -6.92
CA MET A 28 -5.38 4.23 -5.84
C MET A 28 -4.16 5.13 -6.08
N GLY A 29 -3.52 5.08 -7.26
CA GLY A 29 -2.36 5.92 -7.59
C GLY A 29 -1.02 5.43 -7.04
N TRP A 30 -0.97 4.21 -6.49
CA TRP A 30 0.28 3.56 -6.10
C TRP A 30 1.13 3.19 -7.33
N HIS A 31 2.45 3.18 -7.16
CA HIS A 31 3.34 2.41 -8.03
C HIS A 31 3.20 0.93 -7.68
N CYS A 32 2.16 0.32 -8.23
CA CYS A 32 1.76 -1.05 -7.94
C CYS A 32 1.90 -1.94 -9.17
N GLU A 33 2.58 -3.06 -9.01
CA GLU A 33 2.69 -4.10 -10.01
C GLU A 33 2.15 -5.44 -9.49
N ARG A 34 1.60 -6.25 -10.41
CA ARG A 34 1.20 -7.62 -10.07
C ARG A 34 2.44 -8.51 -10.13
N LEU A 35 2.63 -9.33 -9.12
CA LEU A 35 3.74 -10.29 -9.05
C LEU A 35 3.47 -11.57 -9.87
N GLY A 36 2.30 -11.69 -10.48
CA GLY A 36 1.92 -12.81 -11.32
C GLY A 36 0.42 -12.85 -11.64
N PRO A 37 -0.03 -13.87 -12.38
CA PRO A 37 -1.45 -14.07 -12.64
C PRO A 37 -2.21 -14.43 -11.34
N PRO A 38 -3.48 -14.00 -11.20
CA PRO A 38 -4.33 -14.44 -10.11
C PRO A 38 -4.49 -15.97 -10.10
N ARG A 39 -4.59 -16.56 -8.91
CA ARG A 39 -4.82 -18.00 -8.72
C ARG A 39 -6.03 -18.25 -7.85
N MET A 40 -6.74 -19.34 -8.15
CA MET A 40 -7.81 -19.83 -7.28
C MET A 40 -7.20 -20.50 -6.04
N CYS A 41 -7.59 -20.03 -4.86
CA CYS A 41 -7.19 -20.58 -3.57
C CYS A 41 -8.44 -20.64 -2.67
N ASN A 42 -8.80 -21.85 -2.22
CA ASN A 42 -9.98 -22.08 -1.36
C ASN A 42 -11.26 -21.41 -1.86
N GLY A 43 -11.52 -21.47 -3.17
CA GLY A 43 -12.72 -20.90 -3.79
C GLY A 43 -12.67 -19.38 -4.05
N ALA A 44 -11.58 -18.70 -3.68
CA ALA A 44 -11.38 -17.28 -3.99
C ALA A 44 -10.29 -17.09 -5.04
N SER A 45 -10.49 -16.13 -5.95
CA SER A 45 -9.45 -15.67 -6.87
C SER A 45 -8.55 -14.67 -6.14
N LEU A 46 -7.32 -15.08 -5.83
CA LEU A 46 -6.34 -14.26 -5.12
C LEU A 46 -5.22 -13.82 -6.06
N ALA A 47 -4.70 -12.61 -5.85
CA ALA A 47 -3.62 -12.04 -6.62
C ALA A 47 -2.58 -11.43 -5.69
N ALA A 48 -1.31 -11.57 -6.08
CA ALA A 48 -0.17 -11.00 -5.38
C ALA A 48 0.30 -9.74 -6.08
N PHE A 49 0.73 -8.76 -5.30
CA PHE A 49 1.22 -7.48 -5.81
C PHE A 49 2.38 -6.95 -4.97
N ARG A 50 3.13 -6.04 -5.59
CA ARG A 50 4.16 -5.23 -4.96
C ARG A 50 3.83 -3.76 -5.18
N ILE A 51 4.00 -2.96 -4.13
CA ILE A 51 3.98 -1.51 -4.18
C ILE A 51 5.39 -1.04 -3.90
N ASP A 52 5.95 -0.23 -4.79
CA ASP A 52 7.17 0.51 -4.51
C ASP A 52 6.84 1.85 -3.86
N LEU A 53 7.60 2.17 -2.82
CA LEU A 53 7.46 3.39 -2.04
C LEU A 53 8.69 4.26 -2.27
N ASP A 54 8.44 5.51 -2.64
CA ASP A 54 9.44 6.56 -2.77
C ASP A 54 8.95 7.82 -2.05
N ALA A 55 9.76 8.88 -2.12
CA ALA A 55 9.44 10.17 -1.50
C ALA A 55 8.16 10.82 -2.07
N ASP A 56 7.77 10.49 -3.30
CA ASP A 56 6.61 11.06 -3.99
C ASP A 56 5.33 10.23 -3.74
N THR A 57 5.43 9.03 -3.15
CA THR A 57 4.26 8.20 -2.83
C THR A 57 3.17 8.97 -2.08
N PRO A 58 3.46 9.72 -0.99
CA PRO A 58 2.42 10.45 -0.25
C PRO A 58 1.62 11.40 -1.15
N ASP A 59 2.30 12.15 -2.02
CA ASP A 59 1.66 13.12 -2.92
C ASP A 59 0.84 12.43 -4.01
N ARG A 60 1.33 11.31 -4.57
CA ARG A 60 0.58 10.50 -5.54
C ARG A 60 -0.76 10.02 -4.98
N LEU A 61 -0.76 9.54 -3.73
CA LEU A 61 -2.00 9.06 -3.09
C LEU A 61 -2.89 10.21 -2.63
N ALA A 62 -2.31 11.34 -2.22
CA ALA A 62 -3.08 12.53 -1.88
C ALA A 62 -3.87 13.05 -3.09
N ASN A 63 -3.27 13.00 -4.29
CA ASN A 63 -3.92 13.40 -5.54
C ASN A 63 -5.15 12.54 -5.90
N THR A 64 -5.24 11.31 -5.40
CA THR A 64 -6.44 10.47 -5.60
C THR A 64 -7.47 10.63 -4.47
N GLY A 65 -7.20 11.48 -3.47
CA GLY A 65 -8.08 11.76 -2.33
C GLY A 65 -8.20 10.61 -1.32
N ILE A 66 -7.38 9.56 -1.45
CA ILE A 66 -7.43 8.40 -0.54
C ILE A 66 -6.53 8.56 0.69
N TYR A 67 -5.67 9.58 0.66
CA TYR A 67 -4.62 9.77 1.66
C TYR A 67 -4.52 11.25 2.05
N THR A 68 -4.48 11.49 3.35
CA THR A 68 -4.16 12.79 3.93
C THR A 68 -2.86 12.64 4.74
N PRO A 69 -1.79 13.37 4.39
CA PRO A 69 -0.53 13.31 5.13
C PRO A 69 -0.70 13.56 6.63
N GLY A 70 0.01 12.82 7.47
CA GLY A 70 -0.04 13.00 8.92
C GLY A 70 -1.35 12.52 9.57
N ALA A 71 -2.18 11.76 8.86
CA ALA A 71 -3.37 11.12 9.43
C ALA A 71 -3.02 10.14 10.56
N ILE A 72 -1.80 9.58 10.55
CA ILE A 72 -1.27 8.81 11.66
C ILE A 72 -0.26 9.68 12.42
N VAL A 73 -0.70 10.29 13.51
CA VAL A 73 0.20 10.90 14.49
C VAL A 73 0.89 9.74 15.21
N ALA A 74 2.22 9.62 15.08
CA ALA A 74 2.96 8.67 15.89
C ALA A 74 2.66 8.95 17.38
N PRO A 75 2.39 7.92 18.22
CA PRO A 75 2.29 8.17 19.66
C PRO A 75 3.60 8.82 20.11
N LEU A 76 3.50 9.94 20.84
CA LEU A 76 4.64 10.58 21.50
C LEU A 76 5.44 9.47 22.16
N ALA A 77 6.70 9.31 21.76
CA ALA A 77 7.59 8.30 22.31
C ALA A 77 7.46 8.33 23.84
N GLN A 78 6.96 7.24 24.43
CA GLN A 78 6.75 7.15 25.86
C GLN A 78 8.13 7.23 26.52
N ALA A 79 8.49 8.41 27.03
CA ALA A 79 9.72 8.60 27.79
C ALA A 79 9.60 7.81 29.10
N ALA A 80 10.50 6.84 29.29
CA ALA A 80 10.76 6.16 30.54
C ALA A 80 12.26 5.91 30.68
#